data_AF-A0A950E5P1-F1
#
_entry.id   AF-A0A950E5P1-F1
#
_cell.length_a   1.000
_cell.length_b   1.000
_cell.length_c   1.000
_cell.angle_alpha   90.00
_cell.angle_beta   90.00
_cell.angle_gamma   90.00
#
_symmetry.space_group_name_H-M   'P 1'
#
loop_
_entity.id
_entity.type
_entity.pdbx_description
1 polymer ?
#
loop_
_entity_poly.entity_id
_entity_poly.type
_entity_poly.pdbx_seq_one_letter_code
_entity_poly.pdbx_strand_id
1 'polypeptide(L)'
;MPDIVHVSSLAGSPLLDSSGEELGKVEDVVARLDSGDGKATVNGVTARIGGRELFVPIDRVEQLGPHSVTTSSPELDVAQFERRPGEVLLRKDVLDRSVINVNTARLVKAREVELVRDDDGTWRVAGIDPGLRSRFWRFLPRRYRGHDNEHQQFIDWRDIEPFVAHVPTSR
;
A
#
# COMPACT_ATOMS: atom_id res chain seq x y z
N MET A 1 17.78 8.09 -6.23
CA MET A 1 16.74 7.10 -6.56
C MET A 1 15.58 7.40 -5.65
N PRO A 2 14.34 7.43 -6.13
CA PRO A 2 13.18 7.65 -5.26
C PRO A 2 13.13 6.53 -4.20
N ASP A 3 12.71 6.87 -3.00
CA ASP A 3 12.51 5.88 -1.94
C ASP A 3 11.26 5.06 -2.28
N ILE A 4 11.45 3.75 -2.51
CA ILE A 4 10.38 2.79 -2.83
C ILE A 4 10.13 1.91 -1.61
N VAL A 5 8.86 1.78 -1.22
CA VAL A 5 8.45 0.92 -0.11
C VAL A 5 7.28 0.03 -0.52
N HIS A 6 7.32 -1.22 -0.08
CA HIS A 6 6.26 -2.19 -0.33
C HIS A 6 5.25 -2.21 0.81
N VAL A 7 3.95 -2.21 0.50
CA VAL A 7 2.90 -2.26 1.53
C VAL A 7 2.97 -3.56 2.33
N SER A 8 3.35 -4.68 1.72
CA SER A 8 3.50 -5.96 2.43
C SER A 8 4.60 -5.93 3.49
N SER A 9 5.62 -5.07 3.32
CA SER A 9 6.75 -4.98 4.23
C SER A 9 6.47 -4.02 5.40
N LEU A 10 5.62 -3.02 5.18
CA LEU A 10 5.09 -2.14 6.22
C LEU A 10 4.07 -2.83 7.13
N ALA A 11 3.21 -3.67 6.55
CA ALA A 11 2.17 -4.37 7.29
C ALA A 11 2.77 -5.28 8.38
N GLY A 12 2.41 -5.02 9.64
CA GLY A 12 2.92 -5.75 10.80
C GLY A 12 4.31 -5.32 11.26
N SER A 13 4.92 -4.32 10.63
CA SER A 13 6.18 -3.74 11.05
C SER A 13 6.03 -2.93 12.35
N PRO A 14 7.10 -2.76 13.15
CA PRO A 14 7.09 -1.90 14.31
C PRO A 14 6.85 -0.44 13.95
N LEU A 15 5.99 0.22 14.74
CA LEU A 15 5.85 1.66 14.79
C LEU A 15 6.75 2.19 15.91
N LEU A 16 7.71 3.03 15.56
CA LEU A 16 8.71 3.58 16.45
C LEU A 16 8.43 5.06 16.75
N ASP A 17 8.86 5.53 17.91
CA ASP A 17 8.98 6.96 18.19
C ASP A 17 10.30 7.53 17.65
N SER A 18 10.50 8.84 17.81
CA SER A 18 11.75 9.53 17.42
C SER A 18 12.99 9.04 18.19
N SER A 19 12.80 8.35 19.31
CA SER A 19 13.86 7.79 20.17
C SER A 19 14.22 6.35 19.76
N GLY A 20 13.42 5.72 18.89
CA GLY A 20 13.55 4.32 18.48
C GLY A 20 12.80 3.33 19.37
N GLU A 21 11.96 3.79 20.31
CA GLU A 21 11.13 2.92 21.14
C GLU A 21 9.88 2.46 20.37
N GLU A 22 9.51 1.18 20.54
CA GLU A 22 8.32 0.60 19.89
C GLU A 22 7.04 1.08 20.58
N LEU A 23 6.24 1.87 19.86
CA LEU A 23 4.92 2.31 20.27
C LEU A 23 3.84 1.26 19.98
N GLY A 24 4.04 0.45 18.94
CA GLY A 24 3.08 -0.56 18.52
C GLY A 24 3.42 -1.16 17.16
N LYS A 25 2.41 -1.63 16.43
CA LYS A 25 2.59 -2.24 15.11
C LYS A 25 1.73 -1.57 14.05
N VAL A 26 2.29 -1.38 12.87
CA VAL A 26 1.56 -0.88 11.71
C VAL A 26 0.57 -1.95 11.25
N GLU A 27 -0.69 -1.60 11.10
CA GLU A 27 -1.76 -2.48 10.62
C GLU A 27 -2.05 -2.27 9.13
N ASP A 28 -2.06 -1.03 8.65
CA ASP A 28 -2.39 -0.72 7.26
C ASP A 28 -1.84 0.64 6.83
N VAL A 29 -1.82 0.89 5.52
CA VAL A 29 -1.49 2.18 4.91
C VAL A 29 -2.76 2.78 4.34
N VAL A 30 -3.04 4.03 4.70
CA VAL A 30 -4.23 4.76 4.24
C VAL A 30 -3.83 5.65 3.08
N ALA A 31 -4.46 5.42 1.93
CA ALA A 31 -4.32 6.28 0.76
C ALA A 31 -5.66 6.94 0.43
N ARG A 32 -5.62 8.15 -0.10
CA ARG A 32 -6.79 8.84 -0.65
C ARG A 32 -6.75 8.75 -2.16
N LEU A 33 -7.86 8.32 -2.73
CA LEU A 33 -8.07 8.30 -4.17
C LEU A 33 -8.42 9.74 -4.59
N ASP A 34 -7.46 10.48 -5.14
CA ASP A 34 -7.76 11.81 -5.66
C ASP A 34 -8.56 11.69 -6.97
N SER A 35 -9.63 12.48 -7.10
CA SER A 35 -10.56 12.41 -8.24
C SER A 35 -10.11 13.26 -9.43
N GLY A 36 -9.01 14.01 -9.30
CA GLY A 36 -8.56 14.98 -10.30
C GLY A 36 -7.44 14.51 -11.23
N ASP A 37 -6.44 13.79 -10.73
CA ASP A 37 -5.19 13.47 -11.45
C ASP A 37 -4.90 11.95 -11.57
N GLY A 38 -5.84 11.13 -11.08
CA GLY A 38 -5.77 9.67 -11.11
C GLY A 38 -4.71 9.08 -10.19
N LYS A 39 -4.13 9.86 -9.27
CA LYS A 39 -3.10 9.38 -8.33
C LYS A 39 -3.70 9.15 -6.95
N ALA A 40 -3.25 8.08 -6.29
CA ALA A 40 -3.56 7.87 -4.88
C ALA A 40 -2.42 8.41 -4.01
N THR A 41 -2.75 9.31 -3.10
CA THR A 41 -1.80 9.93 -2.16
C THR A 41 -1.89 9.24 -0.82
N VAL A 42 -0.76 8.91 -0.20
CA VAL A 42 -0.72 8.32 1.14
C VAL A 42 -0.97 9.42 2.16
N ASN A 43 -2.02 9.28 2.96
CA ASN A 43 -2.41 10.26 3.97
C ASN A 43 -1.97 9.85 5.39
N GLY A 44 -1.60 8.59 5.58
CA GLY A 44 -1.13 8.09 6.87
C GLY A 44 -1.10 6.57 6.95
N VAL A 45 -0.92 6.06 8.15
CA VAL A 45 -0.94 4.63 8.46
C VAL A 45 -1.90 4.36 9.61
N THR A 46 -2.52 3.18 9.64
CA THR A 46 -3.17 2.70 10.86
C THR A 46 -2.19 1.85 11.65
N ALA A 47 -2.23 1.96 12.97
CA ALA A 47 -1.37 1.21 13.87
C ALA A 47 -2.15 0.70 15.07
N ARG A 48 -1.75 -0.47 15.57
CA ARG A 48 -2.23 -1.04 16.83
C ARG A 48 -1.28 -0.64 17.96
N ILE A 49 -1.76 0.24 18.85
CA ILE A 49 -1.04 0.75 20.03
C ILE A 49 -1.90 0.46 21.27
N GLY A 50 -1.34 -0.23 22.26
CA GLY A 50 -2.09 -0.57 23.49
C GLY A 50 -3.41 -1.33 23.25
N GLY A 51 -3.49 -2.12 22.19
CA GLY A 51 -4.69 -2.87 21.80
C GLY A 51 -5.76 -2.07 21.04
N ARG A 52 -5.54 -0.78 20.79
CA ARG A 52 -6.44 0.09 20.02
C ARG A 52 -5.90 0.32 18.61
N GLU A 53 -6.79 0.36 17.62
CA GLU A 53 -6.43 0.75 16.25
C GLU A 53 -6.56 2.27 16.11
N LEU A 54 -5.45 2.90 15.72
CA LEU A 54 -5.26 4.33 15.75
C LEU A 54 -4.73 4.82 14.40
N PHE A 55 -5.09 6.03 14.00
CA PHE A 55 -4.65 6.65 12.75
C PHE A 55 -3.49 7.61 12.95
N VAL A 56 -2.35 7.32 12.34
CA VAL A 56 -1.16 8.18 12.35
C VAL A 56 -1.10 8.97 11.03
N PRO A 57 -1.31 10.29 11.03
CA PRO A 57 -1.21 11.12 9.84
C PRO A 57 0.19 11.08 9.24
N ILE A 58 0.31 11.17 7.91
CA ILE A 58 1.60 11.16 7.22
C ILE A 58 2.52 12.31 7.67
N ASP A 59 1.96 13.46 8.03
CA ASP A 59 2.71 14.62 8.56
C ASP A 59 3.41 14.32 9.89
N ARG A 60 2.99 13.27 10.60
CA ARG A 60 3.63 12.80 11.83
C ARG A 60 4.62 11.68 11.59
N VAL A 61 4.64 11.09 10.39
CA VAL A 61 5.58 10.03 10.01
C VAL A 61 6.86 10.69 9.51
N GLU A 62 7.95 10.52 10.26
CA GLU A 62 9.26 11.03 9.87
C GLU A 62 9.91 10.11 8.83
N GLN A 63 9.78 8.79 9.04
CA GLN A 63 10.34 7.79 8.15
C GLN A 63 9.33 6.68 7.89
N LEU A 64 9.08 6.42 6.62
CA LEU A 64 8.28 5.28 6.15
C LEU A 64 9.25 4.35 5.43
N GLY A 65 9.69 3.29 6.12
CA GLY A 65 10.73 2.39 5.64
C GLY A 65 10.20 0.96 5.40
N PRO A 66 10.97 0.10 4.71
CA PRO A 66 10.52 -1.24 4.39
C PRO A 66 10.15 -2.11 5.60
N HIS A 67 10.70 -1.85 6.79
CA HIS A 67 10.52 -2.72 7.95
C HIS A 67 10.23 -1.97 9.25
N SER A 68 10.00 -0.66 9.17
CA SER A 68 9.66 0.17 10.33
C SER A 68 9.04 1.47 9.86
N VAL A 69 8.15 2.01 10.68
CA VAL A 69 7.63 3.37 10.52
C VAL A 69 8.04 4.16 11.76
N THR A 70 8.72 5.28 11.56
CA THR A 70 9.18 6.16 12.64
C THR A 70 8.30 7.40 12.68
N THR A 71 7.80 7.71 13.87
CA THR A 71 7.00 8.90 14.13
C THR A 71 7.86 10.01 14.70
N SER A 72 7.51 11.24 14.34
CA SER A 72 8.20 12.47 14.78
C SER A 72 8.00 12.79 16.27
N SER A 73 7.03 12.16 16.94
CA SER A 73 6.75 12.43 18.35
C SER A 73 6.15 11.19 19.04
N PRO A 74 6.55 10.93 20.30
CA PRO A 74 5.95 9.88 21.13
C PRO A 74 4.52 10.22 21.56
N GLU A 75 4.16 11.50 21.63
CA GLU A 75 2.80 11.95 21.91
C GLU A 75 2.00 12.00 20.60
N LEU A 76 1.44 10.85 20.25
CA LEU A 76 0.49 10.77 19.15
C LEU A 76 -0.88 11.22 19.71
N ASP A 77 -1.38 12.37 19.25
CA ASP A 77 -2.81 12.70 19.39
C ASP A 77 -3.58 11.90 18.34
N VAL A 78 -3.62 10.59 18.56
CA VAL A 78 -4.15 9.60 17.63
C VAL A 78 -5.65 9.47 17.89
N ALA A 79 -6.43 9.93 16.93
CA ALA A 79 -7.84 9.59 16.87
C ALA A 79 -7.99 8.08 16.60
N GLN A 80 -9.07 7.51 17.12
CA GLN A 80 -9.52 6.20 16.68
C GLN A 80 -9.71 6.25 15.16
N PHE A 81 -9.18 5.24 14.47
CA PHE A 81 -9.29 5.22 13.02
C PHE A 81 -10.76 5.05 12.60
N GLU A 82 -11.25 6.01 11.82
CA GLU A 82 -12.51 5.93 11.09
C GLU A 82 -12.23 6.24 9.62
N ARG A 83 -12.63 5.31 8.75
CA ARG A 83 -12.40 5.46 7.31
C ARG A 83 -13.27 6.57 6.74
N ARG A 84 -12.66 7.54 6.07
CA ARG A 84 -13.39 8.65 5.44
C ARG A 84 -13.76 8.33 3.99
N PRO A 85 -14.78 8.99 3.42
CA PRO A 85 -15.10 8.86 2.01
C PRO A 85 -13.89 9.22 1.11
N GLY A 86 -13.58 8.34 0.16
CA GLY A 86 -12.43 8.51 -0.74
C GLY A 86 -11.11 7.96 -0.20
N GLU A 87 -11.09 7.41 1.02
CA GLU A 87 -9.92 6.69 1.56
C GLU A 87 -10.01 5.19 1.29
N VAL A 88 -8.86 4.59 0.99
CA VAL A 88 -8.66 3.17 0.78
C VAL A 88 -7.55 2.67 1.71
N LEU A 89 -7.74 1.48 2.28
CA LEU A 89 -6.71 0.79 3.03
C LEU A 89 -5.95 -0.13 2.07
N LEU A 90 -4.67 0.16 1.84
CA LEU A 90 -3.90 -0.52 0.80
C LEU A 90 -3.70 -2.01 1.10
N ARG A 91 -3.46 -2.41 2.35
CA ARG A 91 -3.35 -3.83 2.70
C ARG A 91 -4.72 -4.51 2.67
N LYS A 92 -5.73 -3.95 3.32
CA LYS A 92 -7.04 -4.60 3.46
C LYS A 92 -7.85 -4.66 2.16
N ASP A 93 -7.82 -3.57 1.39
CA ASP A 93 -8.72 -3.35 0.26
C ASP A 93 -8.04 -3.51 -1.11
N VAL A 94 -6.70 -3.46 -1.19
CA VAL A 94 -5.96 -3.55 -2.46
C VAL A 94 -5.06 -4.77 -2.51
N LEU A 95 -4.19 -4.97 -1.52
CA LEU A 95 -3.27 -6.09 -1.45
C LEU A 95 -4.03 -7.41 -1.49
N ASP A 96 -3.54 -8.33 -2.31
CA ASP A 96 -4.16 -9.61 -2.63
C ASP A 96 -5.59 -9.53 -3.20
N ARG A 97 -6.06 -8.35 -3.63
CA ARG A 97 -7.34 -8.19 -4.34
C ARG A 97 -7.15 -8.22 -5.84
N SER A 98 -8.23 -8.56 -6.54
CA SER A 98 -8.25 -8.56 -8.00
C SER A 98 -8.68 -7.19 -8.49
N VAL A 99 -7.95 -6.62 -9.44
CA VAL A 99 -8.20 -5.31 -10.05
C VAL A 99 -8.18 -5.41 -11.57
N ILE A 100 -8.83 -4.50 -12.27
CA ILE A 100 -8.80 -4.46 -13.73
C ILE A 100 -7.57 -3.66 -14.16
N ASN A 101 -6.70 -4.30 -14.94
CA ASN A 101 -5.70 -3.60 -15.73
C ASN A 101 -6.40 -3.07 -17.00
N VAL A 102 -6.55 -1.75 -17.10
CA VAL A 102 -7.29 -1.12 -18.21
C VAL A 102 -6.53 -1.21 -19.54
N ASN A 103 -5.19 -1.21 -19.51
CA ASN A 103 -4.35 -1.30 -20.71
C ASN A 103 -4.46 -2.65 -21.42
N THR A 104 -4.64 -3.72 -20.65
CA THR A 104 -4.76 -5.09 -21.17
C THR A 104 -6.19 -5.63 -21.16
N ALA A 105 -7.13 -4.89 -20.55
CA ALA A 105 -8.50 -5.29 -20.27
C ALA A 105 -8.60 -6.66 -19.56
N ARG A 106 -7.70 -6.90 -18.59
CA ARG A 106 -7.64 -8.17 -17.84
C ARG A 106 -7.73 -7.96 -16.34
N LEU A 107 -8.29 -8.96 -15.68
CA LEU A 107 -8.31 -9.05 -14.22
C LEU A 107 -6.94 -9.55 -13.73
N VAL A 108 -6.29 -8.78 -12.86
CA VAL A 108 -4.98 -9.10 -12.28
C VAL A 108 -5.04 -9.05 -10.75
N LYS A 109 -4.22 -9.84 -10.08
CA LYS A 109 -4.14 -9.82 -8.61
C LYS A 109 -3.03 -8.86 -8.15
N ALA A 110 -3.38 -7.87 -7.33
CA ALA A 110 -2.43 -6.94 -6.72
C ALA A 110 -1.64 -7.63 -5.60
N ARG A 111 -0.58 -8.36 -5.94
CA ARG A 111 0.21 -9.11 -4.94
C ARG A 111 1.04 -8.23 -4.05
N GLU A 112 1.49 -7.11 -4.60
CA GLU A 112 2.25 -6.10 -3.93
C GLU A 112 1.74 -4.72 -4.36
N VAL A 113 1.82 -3.76 -3.45
CA VAL A 113 1.51 -2.36 -3.72
C VAL A 113 2.78 -1.55 -3.43
N GLU A 114 3.24 -0.78 -4.41
CA GLU A 114 4.45 0.02 -4.29
C GLU A 114 4.11 1.47 -3.95
N LEU A 115 4.79 1.99 -2.94
CA LEU A 115 4.77 3.38 -2.52
C LEU A 115 6.05 4.05 -2.96
N VAL A 116 5.93 5.25 -3.52
CA VAL A 116 7.06 6.08 -3.94
C VAL A 116 6.98 7.39 -3.19
N ARG A 117 8.14 7.83 -2.71
CA ARG A 117 8.33 9.20 -2.24
C ARG A 117 8.73 10.09 -3.41
N ASP A 118 7.93 11.12 -3.63
CA ASP A 118 8.19 12.14 -4.65
C ASP A 118 9.21 13.19 -4.19
N ASP A 119 9.69 13.99 -5.15
CA ASP A 119 10.67 15.05 -4.90
C ASP A 119 10.15 16.14 -3.93
N ASP A 120 8.82 16.29 -3.84
CA ASP A 120 8.14 17.19 -2.90
C ASP A 120 8.01 16.59 -1.48
N GLY A 121 8.48 15.36 -1.27
CA GLY A 121 8.43 14.64 -0.02
C GLY A 121 7.12 13.87 0.23
N THR A 122 6.14 13.99 -0.68
CA THR A 122 4.83 13.33 -0.58
C THR A 122 4.95 11.86 -0.92
N TRP A 123 4.27 11.01 -0.16
CA TRP A 123 4.15 9.59 -0.49
C TRP A 123 2.94 9.35 -1.38
N ARG A 124 3.16 8.66 -2.50
CA ARG A 124 2.10 8.29 -3.45
C ARG A 124 2.15 6.80 -3.76
N VAL A 125 1.00 6.25 -4.11
CA VAL A 125 0.92 4.86 -4.60
C VAL A 125 1.37 4.87 -6.06
N ALA A 126 2.49 4.22 -6.33
CA ALA A 126 3.06 4.15 -7.67
C ALA A 126 2.29 3.16 -8.55
N GLY A 127 1.87 2.03 -7.97
CA GLY A 127 1.21 0.98 -8.70
C GLY A 127 1.17 -0.34 -7.95
N ILE A 128 0.84 -1.41 -8.67
CA ILE A 128 0.83 -2.77 -8.14
C ILE A 128 1.84 -3.64 -8.90
N ASP A 129 2.52 -4.52 -8.16
CA ASP A 129 3.29 -5.63 -8.74
C ASP A 129 2.50 -6.94 -8.55
N PRO A 130 2.04 -7.58 -9.64
CA PRO A 130 1.33 -8.86 -9.59
C PRO A 130 2.24 -10.09 -9.37
N GLY A 131 3.57 -9.96 -9.18
CA GLY A 131 4.49 -11.10 -9.28
C GLY A 131 5.58 -11.28 -8.20
N LEU A 132 5.36 -12.15 -7.21
CA LEU A 132 6.41 -12.57 -6.26
C LEU A 132 7.26 -13.80 -6.70
N ARG A 133 7.01 -14.45 -7.85
CA ARG A 133 7.67 -15.74 -8.22
C ARG A 133 8.00 -15.97 -9.70
N SER A 134 8.19 -14.92 -10.51
CA SER A 134 8.52 -15.07 -11.94
C SER A 134 10.04 -15.14 -12.26
N ARG A 135 10.84 -15.73 -11.37
CA ARG A 135 12.22 -16.13 -11.70
C ARG A 135 12.43 -17.64 -11.70
N PHE A 136 11.49 -18.40 -11.13
CA PHE A 136 11.62 -19.86 -11.02
C PHE A 136 11.09 -20.60 -12.26
N TRP A 137 10.13 -20.04 -13.00
CA TRP A 137 9.60 -20.64 -14.24
C TRP A 137 10.55 -20.59 -15.43
N ARG A 138 11.56 -19.72 -15.41
CA ARG A 138 12.67 -19.76 -16.38
C ARG A 138 13.51 -21.04 -16.30
N PHE A 139 13.43 -21.79 -15.20
CA PHE A 139 14.12 -23.07 -15.00
C PHE A 139 13.22 -24.30 -15.21
N LEU A 140 11.94 -24.12 -15.57
CA LEU A 140 10.99 -25.23 -15.69
C LEU A 140 10.94 -25.79 -17.13
N PRO A 141 10.87 -27.13 -17.31
CA PRO A 141 10.89 -27.78 -18.62
C PRO A 141 9.75 -27.31 -19.54
N ARG A 142 10.05 -27.16 -20.84
CA ARG A 142 9.13 -26.62 -21.90
C ARG A 142 7.72 -27.23 -21.92
N ARG A 143 7.54 -28.46 -21.43
CA ARG A 143 6.24 -29.15 -21.34
C ARG A 143 5.26 -28.56 -20.31
N TYR A 144 5.76 -27.78 -19.35
CA TYR A 144 4.95 -27.08 -18.33
C TYR A 144 4.75 -25.60 -18.67
N ARG A 145 5.19 -25.15 -19.86
CA ARG A 145 5.12 -23.76 -20.33
C ARG A 145 3.79 -23.43 -21.02
N GLY A 146 2.74 -24.20 -20.73
CA GLY A 146 1.41 -24.03 -21.30
C GLY A 146 0.70 -22.86 -20.64
N HIS A 147 0.36 -21.85 -21.44
CA HIS A 147 -0.29 -20.56 -21.09
C HIS A 147 0.64 -19.48 -20.50
N ASP A 148 1.64 -19.04 -21.26
CA ASP A 148 2.56 -17.95 -20.86
C ASP A 148 2.41 -16.72 -21.80
N ASN A 149 1.18 -16.20 -21.91
CA ASN A 149 0.85 -14.95 -22.61
C ASN A 149 0.17 -13.94 -21.66
N GLU A 150 0.70 -13.78 -20.45
CA GLU A 150 0.30 -12.70 -19.54
C GLU A 150 1.49 -11.83 -19.18
N HIS A 151 1.49 -10.64 -19.77
CA HIS A 151 2.54 -9.65 -19.66
C HIS A 151 2.67 -9.18 -18.21
N GLN A 152 3.83 -9.53 -17.65
CA GLN A 152 4.34 -9.19 -16.33
C GLN A 152 4.90 -7.75 -16.36
N GLN A 153 4.03 -6.74 -16.31
CA GLN A 153 4.47 -5.35 -16.25
C GLN A 153 3.81 -4.68 -15.05
N PHE A 154 4.64 -4.03 -14.23
CA PHE A 154 4.23 -3.09 -13.18
C PHE A 154 3.09 -2.21 -13.72
N ILE A 155 1.99 -2.17 -12.98
CA ILE A 155 0.78 -1.47 -13.41
C ILE A 155 0.71 -0.18 -12.63
N ASP A 156 0.87 0.94 -13.35
CA ASP A 156 0.71 2.28 -12.76
C ASP A 156 -0.67 2.38 -12.13
N TRP A 157 -0.75 3.02 -10.96
CA TRP A 157 -2.00 3.21 -10.24
C TRP A 157 -3.12 3.81 -11.11
N ARG A 158 -2.77 4.67 -12.06
CA ARG A 158 -3.71 5.29 -13.00
C ARG A 158 -4.37 4.31 -13.96
N ASP A 159 -3.70 3.20 -14.24
CA ASP A 159 -4.16 2.17 -15.17
C ASP A 159 -4.93 1.05 -14.46
N ILE A 160 -5.25 1.27 -13.19
CA ILE A 160 -6.04 0.37 -12.35
C ILE A 160 -7.40 1.02 -12.14
N GLU A 161 -8.46 0.34 -12.54
CA GLU A 161 -9.78 0.61 -11.95
C GLU A 161 -9.94 -0.29 -10.72
N PRO A 162 -9.91 0.27 -9.50
CA PRO A 162 -10.21 -0.50 -8.31
C PRO A 162 -11.70 -0.86 -8.35
N PHE A 163 -12.06 -2.11 -8.09
CA PHE A 163 -13.47 -2.49 -7.82
C PHE A 163 -13.99 -1.91 -6.49
N VAL A 164 -13.37 -0.86 -5.95
CA VAL A 164 -13.75 -0.19 -4.69
C VAL A 164 -15.02 0.67 -4.89
N ALA A 165 -15.76 0.46 -5.98
CA ALA A 165 -17.17 0.82 -6.06
C ALA A 165 -17.95 -0.03 -5.05
N HIS A 166 -18.29 0.59 -3.92
CA HIS A 166 -19.02 0.03 -2.76
C HIS A 166 -18.17 -0.70 -1.71
N VAL A 167 -17.34 0.03 -0.98
CA VAL A 167 -17.10 -0.34 0.42
C VAL A 167 -18.19 0.33 1.26
N PRO A 168 -18.95 -0.42 2.08
CA PRO A 168 -19.97 0.17 2.93
C PRO A 168 -19.30 1.17 3.88
N THR A 169 -19.67 2.44 3.75
CA THR A 169 -19.50 3.41 4.82
C THR A 169 -20.26 2.88 6.02
N SER A 170 -19.54 2.51 7.08
CA SER A 170 -20.18 2.18 8.35
C SER A 170 -21.07 3.36 8.75
N ARG A 171 -22.34 3.05 9.02
CA ARG A 171 -23.38 3.99 9.43
C ARG A 171 -23.32 4.23 10.94
#